data_AF-A0AAJ2YPN0-F1
#
_entry.id   AF-A0AAJ2YPN0-F1
#
_cell.length_a   1.000
_cell.length_b   1.000
_cell.length_c   1.000
_cell.angle_alpha   90.00
_cell.angle_beta   90.00
_cell.angle_gamma   90.00
#
_symmetry.space_group_name_H-M   'P 1'
#
loop_
_entity.id
_entity.type
_entity.pdbx_description
1 polymer ?
#
loop_
_entity_poly.entity_id
_entity_poly.type
_entity_poly.pdbx_seq_one_letter_code
_entity_poly.pdbx_strand_id
1 'polypeptide(L)'
;MMRNEVLHGYLIHHRRYREKSHIVHLFTQEYGRVDGILRQIPPPQYQPIRLQATGKSELKNLTKLEILNQPVFFHGDAFFAGFYLNEIVLRLCPLEEAMPQTFQQYQLILLQLQLLATHEHALLFLRQILRQFEHVLLQELGYAIDFSIDANQQVIQHEQNYQFQLNDGFMPVAQASRSSMSGRLIATMQNYEQGQDFTHEQLQLLAKLYRQMISSLLGDRPLKSRQLWIQNTQT
;
A
#
# COMPACT_ATOMS: atom_id res chain seq x y z
N MET A 1 -8.94 -18.81 14.68
CA MET A 1 -9.76 -18.51 15.88
C MET A 1 -8.92 -17.70 16.84
N MET A 2 -9.34 -16.50 17.21
CA MET A 2 -8.60 -15.66 18.17
C MET A 2 -9.21 -15.81 19.57
N ARG A 3 -8.37 -15.99 20.58
CA ARG A 3 -8.79 -16.10 21.98
C ARG A 3 -7.97 -15.17 22.87
N ASN A 4 -8.47 -13.95 23.08
CA ASN A 4 -7.78 -12.89 23.81
C ASN A 4 -6.38 -12.59 23.24
N GLU A 5 -6.22 -12.69 21.92
CA GLU A 5 -4.98 -12.35 21.24
C GLU A 5 -4.72 -10.85 21.39
N VAL A 6 -3.49 -10.49 21.74
CA VAL A 6 -3.06 -9.09 21.79
C VAL A 6 -2.62 -8.71 20.39
N LEU A 7 -3.18 -7.62 19.87
CA LEU A 7 -2.86 -7.06 18.57
C LEU A 7 -2.20 -5.70 18.73
N HIS A 8 -1.15 -5.45 17.94
CA HIS A 8 -0.52 -4.14 17.78
C HIS A 8 -0.73 -3.67 16.34
N GLY A 9 -1.20 -2.45 16.15
CA GLY A 9 -1.51 -1.99 14.81
C GLY A 9 -2.04 -0.59 14.70
N TYR A 10 -2.76 -0.33 13.61
CA TYR A 10 -3.33 0.96 13.26
C TYR A 10 -4.78 0.80 12.83
N LEU A 11 -5.62 1.79 13.17
CA LEU A 11 -6.93 1.90 12.55
C LEU A 11 -6.78 2.39 11.11
N ILE A 12 -7.23 1.58 10.14
CA ILE A 12 -7.21 1.96 8.71
C ILE A 12 -8.56 2.49 8.23
N HIS A 13 -9.69 1.98 8.77
CA HIS A 13 -11.03 2.44 8.42
C HIS A 13 -12.03 2.13 9.53
N HIS A 14 -13.11 2.91 9.65
CA HIS A 14 -14.23 2.56 10.52
C HIS A 14 -15.56 3.08 9.97
N ARG A 15 -16.65 2.47 10.42
CA ARG A 15 -18.02 2.94 10.18
C ARG A 15 -18.91 2.66 11.38
N ARG A 16 -19.93 3.50 11.58
CA ARG A 16 -20.98 3.25 12.58
C ARG A 16 -21.70 1.94 12.25
N TYR A 17 -22.07 1.18 13.28
CA TYR A 17 -22.78 -0.09 13.13
C TYR A 17 -24.10 -0.12 13.93
N ARG A 18 -24.03 -0.12 15.27
CA ARG A 18 -25.18 0.05 16.19
C ARG A 18 -24.87 1.17 17.18
N GLU A 19 -25.84 1.63 17.97
CA GLU A 19 -25.76 2.82 18.84
C GLU A 19 -24.35 3.23 19.28
N LYS A 20 -23.67 2.40 20.08
CA LYS A 20 -22.32 2.69 20.62
C LYS A 20 -21.23 1.77 20.05
N SER A 21 -21.42 1.22 18.85
CA SER A 21 -20.50 0.26 18.24
C SER A 21 -20.10 0.62 16.82
N HIS A 22 -18.84 0.34 16.50
CA HIS A 22 -18.23 0.59 15.22
C HIS A 22 -17.72 -0.71 14.64
N ILE A 23 -17.90 -0.90 13.34
CA ILE A 23 -17.07 -1.84 12.59
C ILE A 23 -15.77 -1.08 12.30
N VAL A 24 -14.66 -1.66 12.72
CA VAL A 24 -13.32 -1.13 12.51
C VAL A 24 -12.52 -2.14 11.69
N HIS A 25 -11.64 -1.60 10.86
CA HIS A 25 -10.68 -2.35 10.09
C HIS A 25 -9.31 -1.92 10.59
N LEU A 26 -8.51 -2.90 10.97
CA LEU A 26 -7.18 -2.71 11.53
C LEU A 26 -6.15 -3.31 10.59
N PHE A 27 -4.97 -2.69 10.53
CA PHE A 27 -3.79 -3.34 10.02
C PHE A 27 -2.86 -3.60 11.20
N THR A 28 -2.55 -4.86 11.43
CA THR A 28 -1.92 -5.38 12.65
C THR A 28 -0.65 -6.14 12.32
N GLN A 29 0.31 -6.08 13.24
CA GLN A 29 1.61 -6.73 13.08
C GLN A 29 1.47 -8.25 13.05
N GLU A 30 0.57 -8.79 13.88
CA GLU A 30 0.47 -10.23 14.12
C GLU A 30 -0.35 -10.96 13.06
N TYR A 31 -1.41 -10.34 12.56
CA TYR A 31 -2.39 -11.00 11.68
C TYR A 31 -2.77 -10.14 10.46
N GLY A 32 -1.95 -9.14 10.11
CA GLY A 32 -2.24 -8.24 8.99
C GLY A 32 -3.59 -7.57 9.14
N ARG A 33 -4.47 -7.69 8.14
CA ARG A 33 -5.78 -7.04 8.19
C ARG A 33 -6.74 -7.79 9.13
N VAL A 34 -7.21 -7.11 10.17
CA VAL A 34 -8.19 -7.66 11.11
C VAL A 34 -9.42 -6.75 11.17
N ASP A 35 -10.58 -7.32 10.89
CA ASP A 35 -11.86 -6.61 10.97
C ASP A 35 -12.56 -6.95 12.30
N GLY A 36 -13.19 -5.97 12.94
CA GLY A 36 -13.81 -6.20 14.23
C GLY A 36 -14.84 -5.17 14.66
N ILE A 37 -15.52 -5.48 15.75
CA ILE A 37 -16.50 -4.63 16.41
C ILE A 37 -15.86 -4.03 17.65
N LEU A 38 -15.84 -2.70 17.69
CA LEU A 38 -15.39 -1.91 18.83
C LEU A 38 -16.59 -1.20 19.47
N ARG A 39 -16.83 -1.43 20.77
CA ARG A 39 -17.97 -0.85 21.52
C ARG A 39 -17.61 0.43 22.29
N GLN A 40 -16.79 1.26 21.67
CA GLN A 40 -16.35 2.55 22.17
C GLN A 40 -16.01 3.46 20.98
N ILE A 41 -15.56 4.67 21.27
CA ILE A 41 -15.08 5.62 20.26
C ILE A 41 -13.83 5.00 19.59
N PRO A 42 -13.78 4.92 18.24
CA PRO A 42 -12.60 4.46 17.52
C PRO A 42 -11.39 5.36 17.81
N PRO A 43 -10.18 4.78 17.86
CA PRO A 43 -8.97 5.58 17.97
C PRO A 43 -8.78 6.43 16.71
N PRO A 44 -8.03 7.54 16.76
CA PRO A 44 -7.64 8.25 15.54
C PRO A 44 -6.83 7.34 14.60
N GLN A 45 -6.93 7.59 13.30
CA GLN A 45 -6.10 6.90 12.31
C GLN A 45 -4.61 7.27 12.49
N TYR A 46 -3.72 6.44 11.96
CA TYR A 46 -2.27 6.66 11.93
C TYR A 46 -1.58 6.69 13.31
N GLN A 47 -2.30 6.38 14.38
CA GLN A 47 -1.73 6.16 15.71
C GLN A 47 -1.53 4.66 15.95
N PRO A 48 -0.39 4.27 16.55
CA PRO A 48 -0.19 2.91 17.03
C PRO A 48 -1.14 2.64 18.19
N ILE A 49 -1.86 1.54 18.09
CA ILE A 49 -2.80 1.04 19.09
C ILE A 49 -2.44 -0.36 19.51
N ARG A 50 -2.82 -0.71 20.74
CA ARG A 50 -2.79 -2.05 21.29
C ARG A 50 -4.19 -2.44 21.74
N LEU A 51 -4.63 -3.65 21.42
CA LEU A 51 -5.96 -4.14 21.81
C LEU A 51 -6.02 -5.66 21.92
N GLN A 52 -7.13 -6.18 22.42
CA GLN A 52 -7.41 -7.61 22.48
C GLN A 52 -8.52 -8.00 21.51
N ALA A 53 -8.26 -9.03 20.70
CA ALA A 53 -9.22 -9.61 19.78
C ALA A 53 -9.67 -11.01 20.23
N THR A 54 -10.98 -11.23 20.18
CA THR A 54 -11.59 -12.55 20.45
C THR A 54 -12.70 -12.83 19.46
N GLY A 55 -12.74 -14.05 18.92
CA GLY A 55 -13.82 -14.49 18.04
C GLY A 55 -13.45 -15.62 17.09
N LYS A 56 -14.49 -16.33 16.63
CA LYS A 56 -14.40 -17.35 15.58
C LYS A 56 -14.83 -16.83 14.20
N SER A 57 -15.66 -15.79 14.15
CA SER A 57 -16.08 -15.10 12.92
C SER A 57 -14.99 -14.19 12.36
N GLU A 58 -15.14 -13.75 11.12
CA GLU A 58 -14.29 -12.71 10.49
C GLU A 58 -14.33 -11.40 11.28
N LEU A 59 -15.50 -10.98 11.75
CA LEU A 59 -15.62 -9.86 12.67
C LEU A 59 -15.26 -10.28 14.09
N LYS A 60 -14.12 -9.79 14.60
CA LYS A 60 -13.69 -10.02 15.99
C LYS A 60 -14.38 -9.08 16.97
N ASN A 61 -14.48 -9.48 18.22
CA ASN A 61 -14.81 -8.57 19.31
C ASN A 61 -13.51 -7.93 19.81
N LEU A 62 -13.43 -6.60 19.75
CA LEU A 62 -12.23 -5.84 20.11
C LEU A 62 -12.44 -5.15 21.45
N THR A 63 -11.50 -5.35 22.36
CA THR A 63 -11.55 -4.87 23.76
C THR A 63 -10.18 -4.37 24.21
N LYS A 64 -10.12 -3.69 25.36
CA LYS A 64 -8.88 -3.17 25.97
C LYS A 64 -8.04 -2.33 24.99
N LEU A 65 -8.71 -1.40 24.30
CA LEU A 65 -8.02 -0.46 23.41
C LEU A 65 -7.14 0.49 24.22
N GLU A 66 -5.86 0.49 23.89
CA GLU A 66 -4.83 1.39 24.39
C GLU A 66 -4.21 2.14 23.20
N ILE A 67 -4.04 3.45 23.33
CA ILE A 67 -3.39 4.30 22.33
C ILE A 67 -1.98 4.58 22.83
N LEU A 68 -0.96 4.27 22.02
CA LEU A 68 0.43 4.25 22.50
C LEU A 68 1.15 5.60 22.34
N ASN A 69 0.79 6.38 21.31
CA ASN A 69 1.46 7.66 20.98
C ASN A 69 0.48 8.83 20.89
N GLN A 70 1.04 10.04 20.83
CA GLN A 70 0.28 11.26 20.56
C GLN A 70 -0.33 11.26 19.14
N PRO A 71 -1.39 12.05 18.93
CA PRO A 71 -1.99 12.19 17.62
C PRO A 71 -1.08 12.75 16.54
N VAL A 72 -1.06 12.05 15.41
CA VAL A 72 -0.45 12.50 14.17
C VAL A 72 -1.55 13.08 13.29
N PHE A 73 -1.33 14.30 12.80
CA PHE A 73 -2.21 14.96 11.85
C PHE A 73 -1.46 15.18 10.55
N PHE A 74 -1.99 14.61 9.46
CA PHE A 74 -1.48 14.87 8.12
C PHE A 74 -2.25 16.02 7.47
N HIS A 75 -1.53 16.82 6.68
CA HIS A 75 -2.07 17.94 5.93
C HIS A 75 -1.59 17.88 4.47
N GLY A 76 -2.33 18.52 3.55
CA GLY A 76 -1.99 18.58 2.14
C GLY A 76 -1.77 17.19 1.52
N ASP A 77 -0.69 17.02 0.78
CA ASP A 77 -0.35 15.76 0.11
C ASP A 77 -0.16 14.58 1.08
N ALA A 78 0.34 14.82 2.30
CA ALA A 78 0.50 13.75 3.30
C ALA A 78 -0.86 13.17 3.72
N PHE A 79 -1.91 14.00 3.77
CA PHE A 79 -3.26 13.57 4.11
C PHE A 79 -3.79 12.61 3.04
N PHE A 80 -3.70 12.98 1.77
CA PHE A 80 -4.15 12.13 0.66
C PHE A 80 -3.31 10.85 0.53
N ALA A 81 -2.00 10.93 0.75
CA ALA A 81 -1.12 9.77 0.81
C ALA A 81 -1.52 8.80 1.93
N GLY A 82 -1.82 9.29 3.14
CA GLY A 82 -2.32 8.45 4.23
C GLY A 82 -3.63 7.73 3.88
N PHE A 83 -4.58 8.42 3.24
CA PHE A 83 -5.82 7.80 2.75
C PHE A 83 -5.55 6.75 1.68
N TYR A 84 -4.62 7.01 0.78
CA TYR A 84 -4.21 6.06 -0.25
C TYR A 84 -3.68 4.77 0.36
N LEU A 85 -2.73 4.87 1.31
CA LEU A 85 -2.17 3.71 2.02
C LEU A 85 -3.26 2.88 2.71
N ASN A 86 -4.14 3.54 3.47
CA ASN A 86 -5.24 2.86 4.16
C ASN A 86 -6.20 2.17 3.18
N GLU A 87 -6.52 2.82 2.05
CA GLU A 87 -7.43 2.25 1.07
C GLU A 87 -6.84 1.03 0.37
N ILE A 88 -5.57 1.06 -0.03
CA ILE A 88 -4.95 -0.11 -0.70
C ILE A 88 -4.77 -1.28 0.27
N VAL A 89 -4.37 -1.03 1.53
CA VAL A 89 -4.33 -2.08 2.56
C VAL A 89 -5.72 -2.67 2.78
N LEU A 90 -6.74 -1.81 2.94
CA LEU A 90 -8.12 -2.27 3.15
C LEU A 90 -8.65 -3.12 1.98
N ARG A 91 -8.24 -2.81 0.75
CA ARG A 91 -8.82 -3.42 -0.45
C ARG A 91 -8.05 -4.60 -1.00
N LEU A 92 -6.74 -4.67 -0.76
CA LEU A 92 -5.86 -5.68 -1.32
C LEU A 92 -5.41 -6.72 -0.29
N CYS A 93 -5.20 -6.34 0.97
CA CYS A 93 -4.70 -7.27 1.98
C CYS A 93 -5.78 -8.31 2.36
N PRO A 94 -5.44 -9.61 2.36
CA PRO A 94 -6.31 -10.66 2.85
C PRO A 94 -6.58 -10.53 4.36
N LEU A 95 -7.71 -11.08 4.81
CA LEU A 95 -8.10 -11.08 6.22
C LEU A 95 -7.26 -12.07 7.01
N GLU A 96 -6.79 -11.63 8.18
CA GLU A 96 -6.10 -12.46 9.18
C GLU A 96 -4.82 -13.16 8.67
N GLU A 97 -4.18 -12.61 7.64
CA GLU A 97 -2.91 -13.10 7.09
C GLU A 97 -1.78 -12.14 7.47
N ALA A 98 -0.73 -12.67 8.11
CA ALA A 98 0.39 -11.86 8.56
C ALA A 98 1.16 -11.30 7.36
N MET A 99 1.39 -9.98 7.37
CA MET A 99 2.14 -9.26 6.33
C MET A 99 3.26 -8.43 6.99
N PRO A 100 4.28 -9.09 7.58
CA PRO A 100 5.31 -8.42 8.38
C PRO A 100 6.09 -7.35 7.61
N GLN A 101 6.41 -7.57 6.33
CA GLN A 101 7.20 -6.61 5.55
C GLN A 101 6.37 -5.36 5.24
N THR A 102 5.13 -5.54 4.78
CA THR A 102 4.19 -4.45 4.52
C THR A 102 3.84 -3.71 5.79
N PHE A 103 3.67 -4.39 6.92
CA PHE A 103 3.42 -3.75 8.20
C PHE A 103 4.57 -2.85 8.63
N GLN A 104 5.81 -3.35 8.58
CA GLN A 104 6.99 -2.55 8.88
C GLN A 104 7.12 -1.34 7.94
N GLN A 105 6.91 -1.55 6.63
CA GLN A 105 6.97 -0.49 5.64
C GLN A 105 5.84 0.56 5.85
N TYR A 106 4.64 0.13 6.23
CA TYR A 106 3.53 1.01 6.56
C TYR A 106 3.91 1.95 7.72
N GLN A 107 4.49 1.40 8.79
CA GLN A 107 4.95 2.21 9.94
C GLN A 107 6.01 3.23 9.53
N LEU A 108 7.01 2.80 8.75
CA LEU A 108 8.07 3.66 8.27
C LEU A 108 7.51 4.85 7.47
N ILE A 109 6.56 4.58 6.58
CA ILE A 109 5.98 5.63 5.73
C ILE A 109 5.11 6.60 6.52
N LEU A 110 4.38 6.13 7.54
CA LEU A 110 3.66 7.06 8.42
C LEU A 110 4.61 8.02 9.16
N LEU A 111 5.83 7.59 9.50
CA LEU A 111 6.85 8.47 10.06
C LEU A 111 7.40 9.44 9.00
N GLN A 112 7.71 8.93 7.79
CA GLN A 112 8.20 9.74 6.68
C GLN A 112 7.18 10.81 6.23
N LEU A 113 5.89 10.49 6.20
CA LEU A 113 4.83 11.45 5.84
C LEU A 113 4.74 12.64 6.80
N GLN A 114 5.16 12.49 8.06
CA GLN A 114 5.21 13.60 9.02
C GLN A 114 6.32 14.61 8.67
N LEU A 115 7.36 14.16 7.98
CA LEU A 115 8.48 14.99 7.53
C LEU A 115 8.22 15.67 6.18
N LEU A 116 7.12 15.33 5.50
CA LEU A 116 6.88 15.76 4.12
C LEU A 116 6.86 17.29 3.98
N ALA A 117 6.22 18.00 4.92
CA ALA A 117 6.04 19.45 4.85
C ALA A 117 7.35 20.24 5.01
N THR A 118 8.37 19.64 5.65
CA THR A 118 9.67 20.26 5.90
C THR A 118 10.78 19.74 4.98
N HIS A 119 10.46 18.80 4.08
CA HIS A 119 11.42 18.18 3.18
C HIS A 119 11.74 19.07 1.98
N GLU A 120 13.02 19.31 1.70
CA GLU A 120 13.51 20.19 0.61
C GLU A 120 12.94 19.79 -0.77
N HIS A 121 12.90 18.49 -1.04
CA HIS A 121 12.32 17.92 -2.26
C HIS A 121 11.01 17.15 -2.01
N ALA A 122 10.04 17.76 -1.32
CA ALA A 122 8.80 17.11 -0.86
C ALA A 122 8.09 16.25 -1.93
N LEU A 123 7.92 16.76 -3.16
CA LEU A 123 7.23 16.01 -4.23
C LEU A 123 8.00 14.74 -4.66
N LEU A 124 9.33 14.82 -4.77
CA LEU A 124 10.15 13.67 -5.11
C LEU A 124 10.15 12.66 -3.95
N PHE A 125 10.32 13.15 -2.73
CA PHE A 125 10.28 12.34 -1.51
C PHE A 125 8.96 11.58 -1.39
N LEU A 126 7.83 12.25 -1.62
CA LEU A 126 6.51 11.61 -1.62
C LEU A 126 6.41 10.50 -2.66
N ARG A 127 6.92 10.72 -3.88
CA ARG A 127 6.94 9.70 -4.92
C ARG A 127 7.79 8.49 -4.50
N GLN A 128 8.94 8.71 -3.86
CA GLN A 128 9.81 7.65 -3.36
C GLN A 128 9.06 6.76 -2.36
N ILE A 129 8.59 7.35 -1.26
CA ILE A 129 8.01 6.59 -0.16
C ILE A 129 6.76 5.82 -0.60
N LEU A 130 5.93 6.40 -1.48
CA LEU A 130 4.77 5.70 -2.04
C LEU A 130 5.16 4.54 -2.96
N ARG A 131 6.21 4.67 -3.79
CA ARG A 131 6.70 3.54 -4.61
C ARG A 131 7.32 2.45 -3.74
N GLN A 132 8.03 2.82 -2.67
CA GLN A 132 8.62 1.87 -1.74
C GLN A 132 7.53 1.05 -1.03
N PHE A 133 6.43 1.69 -0.60
CA PHE A 133 5.28 0.96 -0.05
C PHE A 133 4.74 -0.09 -1.00
N GLU A 134 4.45 0.34 -2.23
CA GLU A 134 3.78 -0.50 -3.21
C GLU A 134 4.66 -1.63 -3.69
N HIS A 135 5.97 -1.40 -3.80
CA HIS A 135 6.92 -2.45 -4.12
C HIS A 135 6.85 -3.57 -3.07
N VAL A 136 6.96 -3.22 -1.78
CA VAL A 136 6.87 -4.19 -0.68
C VAL A 136 5.51 -4.87 -0.62
N LEU A 137 4.43 -4.10 -0.72
CA LEU A 137 3.06 -4.62 -0.69
C LEU A 137 2.81 -5.62 -1.82
N LEU A 138 3.16 -5.27 -3.06
CA LEU A 138 2.92 -6.15 -4.21
C LEU A 138 3.78 -7.40 -4.13
N GLN A 139 5.04 -7.30 -3.68
CA GLN A 139 5.89 -8.47 -3.47
C GLN A 139 5.31 -9.42 -2.41
N GLU A 140 4.90 -8.90 -1.26
CA GLU A 140 4.36 -9.74 -0.17
C GLU A 140 2.99 -10.34 -0.50
N LEU A 141 2.19 -9.67 -1.34
CA LEU A 141 0.95 -10.22 -1.91
C LEU A 141 1.21 -11.31 -2.99
N GLY A 142 2.46 -11.63 -3.31
CA GLY A 142 2.82 -12.64 -4.31
C GLY A 142 2.86 -12.12 -5.75
N TYR A 143 2.84 -10.80 -5.94
CA TYR A 143 2.96 -10.13 -7.25
C TYR A 143 4.36 -9.55 -7.46
N ALA A 144 5.40 -10.24 -7.00
CA ALA A 144 6.77 -9.88 -7.30
C ALA A 144 7.01 -9.92 -8.82
N ILE A 145 7.61 -8.86 -9.36
CA ILE A 145 7.94 -8.77 -10.79
C ILE A 145 9.37 -9.25 -11.00
N ASP A 146 9.56 -10.16 -11.95
CA ASP A 146 10.88 -10.46 -12.49
C ASP A 146 11.22 -9.47 -13.61
N PHE A 147 12.23 -8.63 -13.38
CA PHE A 147 12.70 -7.63 -14.35
C PHE A 147 13.80 -8.16 -15.29
N SER A 148 14.22 -9.43 -15.13
CA SER A 148 15.30 -10.04 -15.90
C SER A 148 14.82 -10.72 -17.18
N ILE A 149 13.59 -11.24 -17.17
CA ILE A 149 13.00 -12.02 -18.27
C ILE A 149 11.64 -11.50 -18.73
N ASP A 150 11.29 -11.85 -19.95
CA ASP A 150 10.00 -11.59 -20.57
C ASP A 150 9.05 -12.79 -20.40
N ALA A 151 7.82 -12.64 -20.89
CA ALA A 151 6.77 -13.67 -20.80
C ALA A 151 7.14 -14.97 -21.55
N ASN A 152 8.08 -14.92 -22.48
CA ASN A 152 8.61 -16.08 -23.21
C ASN A 152 9.84 -16.67 -22.54
N GLN A 153 10.17 -16.27 -21.30
CA GLN A 153 11.36 -16.69 -20.56
C GLN A 153 12.67 -16.25 -21.24
N GLN A 154 12.64 -15.19 -22.05
CA GLN A 154 13.83 -14.62 -22.69
C GLN A 154 14.32 -13.42 -21.90
N VAL A 155 15.65 -13.21 -21.85
CA VAL A 155 16.23 -12.04 -21.18
C VAL A 155 15.67 -10.75 -21.80
N ILE A 156 15.28 -9.80 -20.96
CA ILE A 156 14.83 -8.47 -21.38
C ILE A 156 15.92 -7.80 -22.22
N GLN A 157 15.58 -7.49 -23.47
CA GLN A 157 16.50 -6.87 -24.44
C GLN A 157 16.37 -5.35 -24.37
N HIS A 158 17.49 -4.63 -24.27
CA HIS A 158 17.50 -3.18 -24.04
C HIS A 158 16.80 -2.38 -25.15
N GLU A 159 16.93 -2.82 -26.40
CA GLU A 159 16.41 -2.16 -27.61
C GLU A 159 14.95 -2.55 -27.93
N GLN A 160 14.40 -3.55 -27.24
CA GLN A 160 13.04 -4.04 -27.45
C GLN A 160 12.02 -3.27 -26.60
N ASN A 161 10.77 -3.23 -27.05
CA ASN A 161 9.66 -2.68 -26.29
C ASN A 161 8.78 -3.80 -25.72
N TYR A 162 8.23 -3.56 -24.53
CA TYR A 162 7.41 -4.51 -23.80
C TYR A 162 6.13 -3.86 -23.30
N GLN A 163 5.05 -4.64 -23.23
CA GLN A 163 3.86 -4.29 -22.46
C GLN A 163 3.74 -5.23 -21.27
N PHE A 164 3.40 -4.70 -20.11
CA PHE A 164 3.21 -5.53 -18.92
C PHE A 164 1.80 -6.11 -18.90
N GLN A 165 1.68 -7.39 -18.58
CA GLN A 165 0.43 -8.08 -18.26
C GLN A 165 0.58 -8.69 -16.87
N LEU A 166 -0.44 -8.56 -16.01
CA LEU A 166 -0.33 -8.99 -14.61
C LEU A 166 0.00 -10.48 -14.47
N ASN A 167 -0.57 -11.32 -15.34
CA ASN A 167 -0.40 -12.77 -15.27
C ASN A 167 0.81 -13.29 -16.05
N ASP A 168 1.20 -12.59 -17.12
CA ASP A 168 2.23 -13.07 -18.05
C ASP A 168 3.58 -12.34 -17.89
N GLY A 169 3.61 -11.19 -17.21
CA GLY A 169 4.80 -10.35 -17.07
C GLY A 169 5.03 -9.45 -18.29
N PHE A 170 6.28 -9.31 -18.70
CA PHE A 170 6.66 -8.42 -19.82
C PHE A 170 6.45 -9.11 -21.18
N MET A 171 5.44 -8.69 -21.94
CA MET A 171 5.18 -9.19 -23.29
C MET A 171 5.94 -8.34 -24.33
N PRO A 172 6.83 -8.92 -25.16
CA PRO A 172 7.49 -8.16 -26.22
C PRO A 172 6.49 -7.67 -27.27
N VAL A 173 6.67 -6.45 -27.77
CA VAL A 173 5.81 -5.85 -28.80
C VAL A 173 6.63 -5.30 -29.97
N ALA A 174 6.16 -5.55 -31.19
CA ALA A 174 6.83 -5.10 -32.42
C ALA A 174 6.68 -3.59 -32.67
N GLN A 175 5.56 -2.99 -32.23
CA GLN A 175 5.30 -1.56 -32.38
C GLN A 175 5.08 -0.93 -31.01
N ALA A 176 5.89 0.08 -30.70
CA ALA A 176 5.76 0.82 -29.45
C ALA A 176 4.44 1.60 -29.41
N SER A 177 3.77 1.51 -28.27
CA SER A 177 2.53 2.23 -27.96
C SER A 177 2.72 3.08 -26.69
N ARG A 178 1.73 3.90 -26.33
CA ARG A 178 1.73 4.64 -25.05
C ARG A 178 1.80 3.73 -23.82
N SER A 179 1.28 2.50 -23.91
CA SER A 179 1.36 1.50 -22.83
C SER A 179 2.69 0.74 -22.80
N SER A 180 3.52 0.86 -23.84
CA SER A 180 4.80 0.14 -23.93
C SER A 180 5.89 0.76 -23.03
N MET A 181 6.88 -0.04 -22.67
CA MET A 181 8.07 0.32 -21.89
C MET A 181 9.29 -0.25 -22.60
N SER A 182 10.38 0.51 -22.68
CA SER A 182 11.61 0.00 -23.27
C SER A 182 12.27 -1.01 -22.34
N GLY A 183 12.90 -2.04 -22.89
CA GLY A 183 13.68 -3.00 -22.12
C GLY A 183 14.83 -2.34 -21.36
N ARG A 184 15.41 -1.26 -21.90
CA ARG A 184 16.37 -0.42 -21.16
C ARG A 184 15.81 0.10 -19.85
N LEU A 185 14.59 0.62 -19.85
CA LEU A 185 13.95 1.13 -18.66
C LEU A 185 13.66 -0.01 -17.67
N ILE A 186 13.15 -1.14 -18.14
CA ILE A 186 12.89 -2.34 -17.32
C ILE A 186 14.18 -2.83 -16.65
N ALA A 187 15.27 -2.90 -17.41
CA ALA A 187 16.57 -3.36 -16.91
C ALA A 187 17.13 -2.49 -15.77
N THR A 188 16.70 -1.23 -15.62
CA THR A 188 17.11 -0.39 -14.48
C THR A 188 16.72 -0.98 -13.13
N MET A 189 15.68 -1.81 -13.07
CA MET A 189 15.24 -2.47 -11.84
C MET A 189 16.01 -3.75 -11.52
N GLN A 190 16.80 -4.30 -12.45
CA GLN A 190 17.56 -5.53 -12.20
C GLN A 190 18.64 -5.36 -11.13
N ASN A 191 19.16 -4.12 -10.98
CA ASN A 191 20.16 -3.77 -9.98
C ASN A 191 19.58 -3.04 -8.77
N TYR A 192 18.25 -3.03 -8.61
CA TYR A 192 17.62 -2.39 -7.46
C TYR A 192 17.81 -3.23 -6.20
N GLU A 193 18.33 -2.60 -5.15
CA GLU A 193 18.42 -3.20 -3.82
C GLU A 193 17.31 -2.64 -2.93
N GLN A 194 16.58 -3.52 -2.25
CA GLN A 194 15.48 -3.13 -1.37
C GLN A 194 15.95 -2.18 -0.27
N GLY A 195 15.23 -1.08 -0.10
CA GLY A 195 15.55 -0.04 0.89
C GLY A 195 16.39 1.12 0.35
N GLN A 196 16.89 1.02 -0.89
CA GLN A 196 17.47 2.16 -1.59
C GLN A 196 16.37 3.04 -2.21
N ASP A 197 16.75 4.30 -2.44
CA ASP A 197 15.95 5.25 -3.21
C ASP A 197 15.92 4.87 -4.69
N PHE A 198 14.76 5.02 -5.32
CA PHE A 198 14.64 4.78 -6.75
C PHE A 198 15.25 5.93 -7.54
N THR A 199 15.90 5.60 -8.67
CA THR A 199 16.30 6.62 -9.64
C THR A 199 15.08 7.27 -10.30
N HIS A 200 15.28 8.39 -10.99
CA HIS A 200 14.18 9.05 -11.70
C HIS A 200 13.52 8.13 -12.73
N GLU A 201 14.33 7.34 -13.46
CA GLU A 201 13.85 6.37 -14.45
C GLU A 201 13.04 5.25 -13.79
N GLN A 202 13.56 4.66 -12.70
CA GLN A 202 12.84 3.65 -11.93
C GLN A 202 11.51 4.20 -11.39
N LEU A 203 11.47 5.43 -10.87
CA LEU A 203 10.23 6.06 -10.42
C LEU A 203 9.20 6.23 -11.56
N GLN A 204 9.64 6.57 -12.77
CA GLN A 204 8.74 6.66 -13.92
C GLN A 204 8.17 5.29 -14.30
N LEU A 205 9.03 4.27 -14.35
CA LEU A 205 8.65 2.89 -14.63
C LEU A 205 7.62 2.38 -13.59
N LEU A 206 7.98 2.45 -12.31
CA LEU A 206 7.17 1.92 -11.21
C LEU A 206 5.86 2.68 -11.03
N ALA A 207 5.82 3.99 -11.30
CA ALA A 207 4.57 4.76 -11.27
C ALA A 207 3.56 4.27 -12.32
N LYS A 208 4.04 3.77 -13.47
CA LYS A 208 3.19 3.17 -14.51
C LYS A 208 2.82 1.73 -14.17
N LEU A 209 3.81 0.90 -13.84
CA LEU A 209 3.63 -0.52 -13.54
C LEU A 209 2.72 -0.75 -12.34
N TYR A 210 3.04 -0.19 -11.17
CA TYR A 210 2.25 -0.46 -9.97
C TYR A 210 0.86 0.13 -10.06
N ARG A 211 0.69 1.26 -10.76
CA ARG A 211 -0.64 1.79 -11.06
C ARG A 211 -1.46 0.78 -11.86
N GLN A 212 -0.87 0.17 -12.89
CA GLN A 212 -1.55 -0.83 -13.70
C GLN A 212 -1.88 -2.09 -12.87
N MET A 213 -0.92 -2.58 -12.10
CA MET A 213 -1.11 -3.76 -11.22
C MET A 213 -2.19 -3.51 -10.19
N ILE A 214 -2.07 -2.45 -9.39
CA ILE A 214 -3.05 -2.09 -8.36
C ILE A 214 -4.43 -1.90 -8.99
N SER A 215 -4.54 -1.22 -10.14
CA SER A 215 -5.84 -1.07 -10.82
C SER A 215 -6.43 -2.42 -11.24
N SER A 216 -5.61 -3.34 -11.76
CA SER A 216 -6.04 -4.69 -12.14
C SER A 216 -6.49 -5.51 -10.92
N LEU A 217 -5.80 -5.39 -9.78
CA LEU A 217 -6.14 -6.09 -8.53
C LEU A 217 -7.43 -5.54 -7.88
N LEU A 218 -7.71 -4.25 -8.08
CA LEU A 218 -8.90 -3.60 -7.52
C LEU A 218 -10.18 -3.83 -8.36
N GLY A 219 -10.04 -4.31 -9.59
CA GLY A 219 -11.14 -4.50 -10.55
C GLY A 219 -11.85 -3.19 -10.91
N ASP A 220 -13.18 -3.25 -11.08
CA ASP A 220 -13.98 -2.14 -11.61
C ASP A 220 -14.15 -0.94 -10.65
N ARG A 221 -13.70 -1.06 -9.40
CA ARG A 221 -13.89 -0.03 -8.38
C ARG A 221 -12.61 0.80 -8.25
N PRO A 222 -12.57 2.06 -8.76
CA PRO A 222 -11.39 2.90 -8.63
C PRO A 222 -11.11 3.28 -7.18
N LEU A 223 -9.89 3.76 -6.90
CA LEU A 223 -9.51 4.28 -5.59
C LEU A 223 -10.16 5.64 -5.33
N LYS A 224 -10.89 5.75 -4.23
CA LYS A 224 -11.53 7.00 -3.77
C LYS A 224 -10.49 8.01 -3.32
N SER A 225 -9.45 7.57 -2.61
CA SER A 225 -8.30 8.38 -2.20
C SER A 225 -7.71 9.16 -3.37
N ARG A 226 -7.54 8.49 -4.52
CA ARG A 226 -7.00 9.09 -5.73
C ARG A 226 -7.95 10.11 -6.36
N GLN A 227 -9.25 9.82 -6.39
CA GLN A 227 -10.25 10.76 -6.88
C GLN A 227 -10.27 12.03 -6.02
N LEU A 228 -10.24 11.87 -4.70
CA LEU A 228 -10.17 12.99 -3.75
C LEU A 228 -8.90 13.83 -3.94
N TRP A 229 -7.75 13.19 -4.16
CA TRP A 229 -6.49 13.89 -4.39
C TRP A 229 -6.54 14.73 -5.68
N ILE A 230 -7.00 14.14 -6.80
CA ILE A 230 -7.09 14.85 -8.08
C ILE A 230 -8.01 16.08 -7.97
N GLN A 231 -9.17 15.92 -7.34
CA GLN A 231 -10.14 17.02 -7.16
C GLN A 231 -9.55 18.21 -6.40
N ASN A 232 -8.70 17.97 -5.38
CA ASN A 232 -8.08 19.03 -4.59
C ASN A 232 -6.83 19.64 -5.25
N THR A 233 -6.19 18.96 -6.20
CA THR A 233 -5.05 19.51 -6.96
C THR A 233 -5.46 20.35 -8.17
N GLN A 234 -6.73 20.29 -8.58
CA GLN A 234 -7.29 21.04 -9.73
C GLN A 234 -8.04 22.31 -9.31
N THR A 235 -8.17 22.54 -8.01
CA THR A 235 -8.70 23.77 -7.38
C THR A 235 -7.55 24.64 -6.90
#